data_AF-A0A7X7A372-F1
#
_entry.id   AF-A0A7X7A372-F1
#
_cell.length_a   1.000
_cell.length_b   1.000
_cell.length_c   1.000
_cell.angle_alpha   90.00
_cell.angle_beta   90.00
_cell.angle_gamma   90.00
#
_symmetry.space_group_name_H-M   'P 1'
#
loop_
_entity.id
_entity.type
_entity.pdbx_description
1 polymer ?
#
loop_
_entity_poly.entity_id
_entity_poly.type
_entity_poly.pdbx_seq_one_letter_code
_entity_poly.pdbx_strand_id
1 'polypeptide(L)'
;YLEQFLDVTSLQQAAARAIMRIALPDSNGKNSFSGNKVRELLNRVVAVISGDESDYDKININNYLDKMSDEEGFVSMFNGKNLDGWQGMLLNGNPIRISQLTESERAKAQEEANKKMIENWSVRDGQIIFNGHGANLVSAKNYRDFELIVDWKITKKGDSGIYLRGTPQVQIWDTSRVEVGAQVGSGGLYNNNRDNIRDPLKVADNPIEDWNTFRITMIGENVTVYLNGELVVDNVRMDNYWDRSIPIFREGTIELQAHGNELAFRDIWVKEIKTDEIGLTEEEKAEGFVSLFNGVNLDGWQGNTVDYFAQDGEMVVQPSRGGHGNIFTEKEYTDFIFRFEFQLTPGANNGLGIRAPLTGDAAYQGMEIQILDDTAPIYAKLHEYQYHGSVYGVIPAKRGYLKPVGEWNYEEVSMKGTRIKVTLNGTVIVDGDIAEASKNGTLDGRDHPGLKRSKGYIGFLGHGSELKFRNIRIKDLSN
;
A
#
# COMPACT_ATOMS: atom_id res chain seq x y z
N TYR A 1 -18.06 3.15 22.85
CA TYR A 1 -19.30 3.46 23.59
C TYR A 1 -19.53 2.56 24.80
N LEU A 2 -19.64 1.24 24.67
CA LEU A 2 -20.04 0.36 25.79
C LEU A 2 -19.01 0.26 26.93
N GLU A 3 -17.74 0.46 26.62
CA GLU A 3 -16.61 0.37 27.54
C GLU A 3 -16.80 1.11 28.86
N GLN A 4 -17.34 2.33 28.81
CA GLN A 4 -17.53 3.17 30.00
C GLN A 4 -18.49 2.55 31.04
N PHE A 5 -19.34 1.60 30.62
CA PHE A 5 -20.31 0.95 31.49
C PHE A 5 -19.75 -0.32 32.16
N LEU A 6 -18.55 -0.78 31.78
CA LEU A 6 -17.88 -1.88 32.49
C LEU A 6 -17.50 -1.49 33.92
N ASP A 7 -17.36 -0.20 34.20
CA ASP A 7 -16.99 0.31 35.52
C ASP A 7 -18.22 0.75 36.35
N VAL A 8 -19.44 0.58 35.82
CA VAL A 8 -20.70 0.93 36.48
C VAL A 8 -21.38 -0.33 37.01
N THR A 9 -21.36 -0.54 38.33
CA THR A 9 -21.81 -1.81 38.97
C THR A 9 -23.18 -2.30 38.50
N SER A 10 -24.16 -1.41 38.35
CA SER A 10 -25.53 -1.77 37.92
C SER A 10 -25.64 -2.17 36.45
N LEU A 11 -24.67 -1.77 35.62
CA LEU A 11 -24.66 -2.00 34.17
C LEU A 11 -23.54 -2.95 33.71
N GLN A 12 -22.57 -3.24 34.59
CA GLN A 12 -21.33 -3.96 34.25
C GLN A 12 -21.60 -5.28 33.53
N GLN A 13 -22.51 -6.12 34.03
CA GLN A 13 -22.78 -7.42 33.41
C GLN A 13 -23.49 -7.30 32.06
N ALA A 14 -24.41 -6.34 31.92
CA ALA A 14 -25.08 -6.08 30.64
C ALA A 14 -24.08 -5.55 29.60
N ALA A 15 -23.20 -4.63 30.01
CA ALA A 15 -22.13 -4.11 29.18
C ALA A 15 -21.15 -5.20 28.76
N ALA A 16 -20.71 -6.04 29.71
CA ALA A 16 -19.78 -7.13 29.46
C ALA A 16 -20.33 -8.14 28.44
N ARG A 17 -21.58 -8.57 28.62
CA ARG A 17 -22.26 -9.48 27.67
C ARG A 17 -22.50 -8.84 26.31
N ALA A 18 -22.83 -7.55 26.25
CA ALA A 18 -23.00 -6.83 25.00
C ALA A 18 -21.66 -6.71 24.23
N ILE A 19 -20.58 -6.33 24.92
CA ILE A 19 -19.23 -6.26 24.35
C ILE A 19 -18.82 -7.62 23.79
N MET A 20 -18.99 -8.69 24.58
CA MET A 20 -18.70 -10.06 24.15
C MET A 20 -19.46 -10.43 22.88
N ARG A 21 -20.78 -10.20 22.84
CA ARG A 21 -21.64 -10.52 21.68
C ARG A 21 -21.30 -9.71 20.43
N ILE A 22 -20.81 -8.49 20.59
CA ILE A 22 -20.38 -7.65 19.46
C ILE A 22 -19.03 -8.13 18.95
N ALA A 23 -18.09 -8.42 19.84
CA ALA A 23 -16.71 -8.74 19.47
C ALA A 23 -16.54 -10.16 18.92
N LEU A 24 -17.20 -11.14 19.52
CA LEU A 24 -17.07 -12.55 19.15
C LEU A 24 -17.85 -12.88 17.88
N PRO A 25 -17.40 -13.89 17.10
CA PRO A 25 -18.12 -14.35 15.93
C PRO A 25 -19.51 -14.87 16.30
N ASP A 26 -20.47 -14.68 15.39
CA ASP A 26 -21.79 -15.28 15.48
C ASP A 26 -21.75 -16.81 15.28
N SER A 27 -22.90 -17.47 15.40
CA SER A 27 -23.01 -18.93 15.27
C SER A 27 -22.58 -19.48 13.90
N ASN A 28 -22.45 -18.64 12.87
CA ASN A 28 -21.96 -19.01 11.54
C ASN A 28 -20.46 -18.71 11.37
N GLY A 29 -19.76 -18.29 12.43
CA GLY A 29 -18.37 -17.88 12.37
C GLY A 29 -18.14 -16.55 11.66
N LYS A 30 -19.20 -15.72 11.50
CA LYS A 30 -19.13 -14.42 10.82
C LYS A 30 -19.23 -13.27 11.82
N ASN A 31 -18.95 -12.05 11.36
CA ASN A 31 -19.20 -10.81 12.11
C ASN A 31 -18.40 -10.61 13.41
N SER A 32 -17.20 -11.16 13.50
CA SER A 32 -16.28 -10.88 14.60
C SER A 32 -15.44 -9.63 14.35
N PHE A 33 -15.04 -8.95 15.42
CA PHE A 33 -14.06 -7.86 15.35
C PHE A 33 -12.70 -8.30 15.89
N SER A 34 -11.61 -7.75 15.37
CA SER A 34 -10.25 -8.01 15.83
C SER A 34 -9.49 -6.71 16.16
N GLY A 35 -8.24 -6.87 16.62
CA GLY A 35 -7.34 -5.76 16.91
C GLY A 35 -7.24 -5.41 18.40
N ASN A 36 -6.35 -4.47 18.72
CA ASN A 36 -5.96 -4.14 20.09
C ASN A 36 -7.13 -3.71 20.97
N LYS A 37 -8.08 -2.93 20.43
CA LYS A 37 -9.23 -2.48 21.22
C LYS A 37 -10.15 -3.64 21.59
N VAL A 38 -10.35 -4.58 20.67
CA VAL A 38 -11.12 -5.80 20.95
C VAL A 38 -10.40 -6.66 21.98
N ARG A 39 -9.07 -6.82 21.84
CA ARG A 39 -8.22 -7.54 22.80
C ARG A 39 -8.34 -6.95 24.20
N GLU A 40 -8.21 -5.64 24.33
CA GLU A 40 -8.35 -4.91 25.59
C GLU A 40 -9.73 -5.12 26.22
N LEU A 41 -10.80 -4.88 25.45
CA LEU A 41 -12.17 -4.97 25.93
C LEU A 41 -12.54 -6.39 26.35
N LEU A 42 -12.17 -7.40 25.56
CA LEU A 42 -12.44 -8.80 25.88
C LEU A 42 -11.69 -9.27 27.13
N ASN A 43 -10.44 -8.83 27.33
CA ASN A 43 -9.71 -9.09 28.58
C ASN A 43 -10.41 -8.44 29.79
N ARG A 44 -10.91 -7.20 29.65
CA ARG A 44 -11.72 -6.56 30.70
C ARG A 44 -13.01 -7.32 30.97
N VAL A 45 -13.67 -7.83 29.92
CA VAL A 45 -14.87 -8.67 30.04
C VAL A 45 -14.55 -9.95 30.82
N VAL A 46 -13.49 -10.66 30.49
CA VAL A 46 -13.05 -11.88 31.22
C VAL A 46 -12.85 -11.61 32.70
N ALA A 47 -12.30 -10.44 33.04
CA ALA A 47 -12.06 -10.05 34.43
C ALA A 47 -13.34 -9.81 35.24
N VAL A 48 -14.44 -9.37 34.61
CA VAL A 48 -15.65 -8.93 35.32
C VAL A 48 -16.88 -9.81 35.09
N ILE A 49 -16.92 -10.61 34.02
CA ILE A 49 -18.10 -11.42 33.68
C ILE A 49 -18.37 -12.49 34.73
N SER A 50 -19.64 -12.60 35.14
CA SER A 50 -20.09 -13.49 36.20
C SER A 50 -21.50 -14.07 35.92
N GLY A 51 -21.92 -15.02 36.77
CA GLY A 51 -23.16 -15.79 36.64
C GLY A 51 -22.92 -17.22 36.12
N ASP A 52 -24.01 -17.97 35.98
CA ASP A 52 -23.99 -19.43 35.78
C ASP A 52 -23.24 -19.89 34.51
N GLU A 53 -23.21 -19.07 33.47
CA GLU A 53 -22.55 -19.39 32.18
C GLU A 53 -21.16 -18.73 32.03
N SER A 54 -20.70 -17.99 33.05
CA SER A 54 -19.53 -17.11 32.90
C SER A 54 -18.21 -17.86 32.66
N ASP A 55 -18.09 -19.10 33.12
CA ASP A 55 -16.90 -19.92 32.86
C ASP A 55 -16.82 -20.34 31.38
N TYR A 56 -17.97 -20.67 30.77
CA TYR A 56 -18.03 -20.98 29.34
C TYR A 56 -17.75 -19.73 28.50
N ASP A 57 -18.32 -18.59 28.89
CA ASP A 57 -18.06 -17.29 28.25
C ASP A 57 -16.55 -16.96 28.28
N LYS A 58 -15.88 -17.11 29.43
CA LYS A 58 -14.43 -16.88 29.57
C LYS A 58 -13.59 -17.79 28.69
N ILE A 59 -13.92 -19.08 28.62
CA ILE A 59 -13.23 -20.05 27.74
C ILE A 59 -13.37 -19.63 26.28
N ASN A 60 -14.58 -19.25 25.84
CA ASN A 60 -14.81 -18.81 24.47
C ASN A 60 -14.03 -17.53 24.13
N ILE A 61 -14.03 -16.56 25.04
CA ILE A 61 -13.27 -15.33 24.86
C ILE A 61 -11.78 -15.65 24.74
N ASN A 62 -11.21 -16.44 25.64
CA ASN A 62 -9.79 -16.77 25.61
C ASN A 62 -9.41 -17.55 24.34
N ASN A 63 -10.21 -18.54 23.94
CA ASN A 63 -10.01 -19.28 22.69
C ASN A 63 -10.04 -18.37 21.45
N TYR A 64 -10.89 -17.34 21.47
CA TYR A 64 -10.94 -16.33 20.40
C TYR A 64 -9.70 -15.44 20.45
N LEU A 65 -9.32 -14.93 21.62
CA LEU A 65 -8.13 -14.11 21.84
C LEU A 65 -6.83 -14.80 21.41
N ASP A 66 -6.71 -16.10 21.65
CA ASP A 66 -5.55 -16.93 21.27
C ASP A 66 -5.42 -17.12 19.75
N LYS A 67 -6.54 -17.07 19.02
CA LYS A 67 -6.59 -17.24 17.55
C LYS A 67 -6.72 -15.93 16.79
N MET A 68 -7.03 -14.84 17.50
CA MET A 68 -7.25 -13.54 16.90
C MET A 68 -5.94 -12.98 16.36
N SER A 69 -5.94 -12.60 15.08
CA SER A 69 -4.82 -11.95 14.40
C SER A 69 -4.27 -10.77 15.22
N ASP A 70 -2.95 -10.61 15.19
CA ASP A 70 -2.25 -9.46 15.76
C ASP A 70 -2.27 -8.23 14.84
N GLU A 71 -2.98 -8.30 13.71
CA GLU A 71 -3.23 -7.13 12.88
C GLU A 71 -4.04 -6.09 13.66
N GLU A 72 -3.44 -4.92 13.88
CA GLU A 72 -4.04 -3.87 14.71
C GLU A 72 -5.27 -3.20 14.06
N GLY A 73 -5.39 -3.29 12.73
CA GLY A 73 -6.45 -2.63 11.98
C GLY A 73 -6.34 -1.10 12.07
N PHE A 74 -7.49 -0.43 12.21
CA PHE A 74 -7.54 1.01 12.44
C PHE A 74 -7.25 1.35 13.92
N VAL A 75 -6.30 2.25 14.15
CA VAL A 75 -5.93 2.78 15.45
C VAL A 75 -6.39 4.24 15.55
N SER A 76 -6.94 4.64 16.70
CA SER A 76 -7.34 6.03 16.90
C SER A 76 -6.10 6.93 17.03
N MET A 77 -6.06 7.99 16.24
CA MET A 77 -5.10 9.08 16.39
C MET A 77 -5.54 10.10 17.44
N PHE A 78 -6.80 10.04 17.90
CA PHE A 78 -7.35 10.98 18.86
C PHE A 78 -8.07 10.25 20.00
N ASN A 79 -7.58 10.44 21.22
CA ASN A 79 -8.10 9.73 22.39
C ASN A 79 -9.43 10.29 22.96
N GLY A 80 -9.98 11.36 22.35
CA GLY A 80 -11.22 11.99 22.77
C GLY A 80 -11.13 12.88 24.02
N LYS A 81 -9.94 12.98 24.64
CA LYS A 81 -9.75 13.68 25.94
C LYS A 81 -8.76 14.84 25.86
N ASN A 82 -7.66 14.67 25.15
CA ASN A 82 -6.60 15.66 25.03
C ASN A 82 -5.89 15.51 23.67
N LEU A 83 -4.82 16.28 23.46
CA LEU A 83 -4.03 16.27 22.22
C LEU A 83 -2.81 15.34 22.29
N ASP A 84 -2.78 14.35 23.19
CA ASP A 84 -1.70 13.36 23.21
C ASP A 84 -1.63 12.64 21.85
N GLY A 85 -0.42 12.50 21.31
CA GLY A 85 -0.21 12.01 19.95
C GLY A 85 -0.18 13.12 18.88
N TRP A 86 -0.43 14.37 19.26
CA TRP A 86 -0.35 15.55 18.41
C TRP A 86 0.66 16.57 18.96
N GLN A 87 1.15 17.43 18.07
CA GLN A 87 2.15 18.46 18.38
C GLN A 87 1.98 19.68 17.49
N GLY A 88 2.58 20.80 17.89
CA GLY A 88 2.57 22.04 17.11
C GLY A 88 3.45 21.97 15.87
N MET A 89 3.01 22.60 14.78
CA MET A 89 3.76 22.64 13.52
C MET A 89 5.07 23.42 13.63
N LEU A 90 6.17 22.81 13.16
CA LEU A 90 7.48 23.46 13.04
C LEU A 90 7.65 24.16 11.69
N LEU A 91 8.33 25.30 11.68
CA LEU A 91 8.84 25.95 10.45
C LEU A 91 7.84 26.03 9.29
N ASN A 92 6.56 26.31 9.59
CA ASN A 92 5.44 26.36 8.64
C ASN A 92 5.22 25.05 7.86
N GLY A 93 5.56 23.90 8.46
CA GLY A 93 5.31 22.58 7.89
C GLY A 93 6.34 22.15 6.84
N ASN A 94 7.42 22.91 6.62
CA ASN A 94 8.39 22.59 5.57
C ASN A 94 9.33 21.43 6.00
N PRO A 95 9.15 20.20 5.47
CA PRO A 95 9.92 19.04 5.88
C PRO A 95 11.41 19.15 5.54
N ILE A 96 11.76 19.83 4.43
CA ILE A 96 13.16 20.04 3.99
C ILE A 96 13.91 20.92 5.00
N ARG A 97 13.26 21.96 5.52
CA ARG A 97 13.85 22.83 6.54
C ARG A 97 13.87 22.14 7.91
N ILE A 98 12.82 21.39 8.23
CA ILE A 98 12.74 20.64 9.48
C ILE A 98 13.86 19.59 9.54
N SER A 99 14.17 18.88 8.45
CA SER A 99 15.23 17.87 8.41
C SER A 99 16.64 18.44 8.60
N GLN A 100 16.83 19.75 8.45
CA GLN A 100 18.11 20.43 8.66
C GLN A 100 18.37 20.81 10.13
N LEU A 101 17.35 20.75 11.00
CA LEU A 101 17.50 21.03 12.41
C LEU A 101 18.27 19.91 13.11
N THR A 102 19.21 20.29 13.97
CA THR A 102 19.77 19.36 14.96
C THR A 102 18.70 18.91 15.95
N GLU A 103 18.94 17.80 16.65
CA GLU A 103 18.00 17.29 17.66
C GLU A 103 17.69 18.34 18.74
N SER A 104 18.70 19.08 19.21
CA SER A 104 18.54 20.13 20.22
C SER A 104 17.73 21.33 19.70
N GLU A 105 18.00 21.79 18.48
CA GLU A 105 17.24 22.88 17.85
C GLU A 105 15.79 22.48 17.62
N ARG A 106 15.56 21.23 17.17
CA ARG A 106 14.23 20.67 16.98
C ARG A 106 13.47 20.60 18.28
N ALA A 107 14.07 20.05 19.35
CA ALA A 107 13.42 19.93 20.65
C ALA A 107 12.97 21.30 21.18
N LYS A 108 13.84 22.32 21.10
CA LYS A 108 13.51 23.68 21.51
C LYS A 108 12.41 24.29 20.65
N ALA A 109 12.50 24.17 19.33
CA ALA A 109 11.48 24.67 18.43
C ALA A 109 10.12 23.99 18.67
N GLN A 110 10.13 22.69 19.01
CA GLN A 110 8.92 21.91 19.29
C GLN A 110 8.25 22.34 20.60
N GLU A 111 9.02 22.62 21.65
CA GLU A 111 8.48 23.17 22.90
C GLU A 111 7.74 24.49 22.63
N GLU A 112 8.34 25.36 21.81
CA GLU A 112 7.78 26.67 21.47
C GLU A 112 6.53 26.54 20.57
N ALA A 113 6.54 25.60 19.62
CA ALA A 113 5.39 25.30 18.78
C ALA A 113 4.24 24.70 19.60
N ASN A 114 4.54 23.84 20.57
CA ASN A 114 3.54 23.21 21.43
C ASN A 114 2.84 24.22 22.34
N LYS A 115 3.58 25.22 22.86
CA LYS A 115 2.99 26.33 23.63
C LYS A 115 2.00 27.15 22.80
N LYS A 116 2.33 27.45 21.54
CA LYS A 116 1.45 28.19 20.62
C LYS A 116 0.26 27.36 20.14
N MET A 117 0.45 26.05 19.98
CA MET A 117 -0.61 25.13 19.56
C MET A 117 -1.80 25.19 20.51
N ILE A 118 -1.58 25.12 21.83
CA ILE A 118 -2.67 25.08 22.82
C ILE A 118 -3.45 26.40 22.93
N GLU A 119 -2.95 27.50 22.37
CA GLU A 119 -3.69 28.77 22.27
C GLU A 119 -4.81 28.70 21.22
N ASN A 120 -4.70 27.75 20.28
CA ASN A 120 -5.49 27.71 19.05
C ASN A 120 -6.26 26.40 18.84
N TRP A 121 -5.73 25.31 19.40
CA TRP A 121 -6.31 23.97 19.34
C TRP A 121 -6.73 23.53 20.73
N SER A 122 -7.96 23.02 20.84
CA SER A 122 -8.53 22.56 22.10
C SER A 122 -9.35 21.28 21.91
N VAL A 123 -9.63 20.58 23.00
CA VAL A 123 -10.54 19.44 23.00
C VAL A 123 -11.83 19.81 23.72
N ARG A 124 -12.97 19.66 23.05
CA ARG A 124 -14.31 19.91 23.60
C ARG A 124 -15.27 18.83 23.08
N ASP A 125 -16.04 18.23 23.98
CA ASP A 125 -17.07 17.23 23.66
C ASP A 125 -16.56 16.08 22.75
N GLY A 126 -15.35 15.61 23.02
CA GLY A 126 -14.72 14.54 22.24
C GLY A 126 -14.36 14.95 20.81
N GLN A 127 -14.09 16.23 20.57
CA GLN A 127 -13.69 16.80 19.28
C GLN A 127 -12.43 17.63 19.44
N ILE A 128 -11.56 17.60 18.44
CA ILE A 128 -10.47 18.56 18.27
C ILE A 128 -11.06 19.81 17.61
N ILE A 129 -10.91 20.96 18.24
CA ILE A 129 -11.47 22.23 17.76
C ILE A 129 -10.35 23.23 17.54
N PHE A 130 -10.35 23.81 16.35
CA PHE A 130 -9.52 24.94 15.97
C PHE A 130 -10.31 26.25 16.08
N ASN A 131 -9.73 27.29 16.67
CA ASN A 131 -10.43 28.56 16.94
C ASN A 131 -10.32 29.61 15.81
N GLY A 132 -9.71 29.28 14.68
CA GLY A 132 -9.54 30.18 13.52
C GLY A 132 -8.17 30.85 13.39
N HIS A 133 -7.27 30.76 14.38
CA HIS A 133 -5.98 31.45 14.35
C HIS A 133 -4.81 30.51 14.60
N GLY A 134 -3.61 30.80 14.08
CA GLY A 134 -2.40 30.04 14.38
C GLY A 134 -1.99 29.05 13.29
N ALA A 135 -1.38 27.94 13.70
CA ALA A 135 -0.70 26.98 12.83
C ALA A 135 -1.36 25.59 12.88
N ASN A 136 -1.06 24.74 11.89
CA ASN A 136 -1.59 23.37 11.81
C ASN A 136 -1.30 22.56 13.07
N LEU A 137 -2.20 21.61 13.36
CA LEU A 137 -1.98 20.55 14.33
C LEU A 137 -1.38 19.33 13.61
N VAL A 138 -0.28 18.80 14.12
CA VAL A 138 0.53 17.81 13.40
C VAL A 138 0.63 16.54 14.23
N SER A 139 0.55 15.37 13.59
CA SER A 139 0.77 14.10 14.31
C SER A 139 2.19 14.03 14.88
N ALA A 140 2.34 13.49 16.09
CA ALA A 140 3.65 13.25 16.70
C ALA A 140 4.43 12.14 15.96
N LYS A 141 3.69 11.16 15.41
CA LYS A 141 4.20 10.05 14.62
C LYS A 141 4.26 10.39 13.13
N ASN A 142 5.26 9.88 12.44
CA ASN A 142 5.33 9.82 10.97
C ASN A 142 4.66 8.54 10.44
N TYR A 143 4.00 8.65 9.30
CA TYR A 143 3.33 7.56 8.62
C TYR A 143 3.89 7.37 7.22
N ARG A 144 4.03 6.10 6.82
CA ARG A 144 4.33 5.68 5.44
C ARG A 144 3.01 5.49 4.70
N ASP A 145 2.72 4.29 4.21
CA ASP A 145 1.47 3.98 3.53
C ASP A 145 0.38 3.77 4.57
N PHE A 146 -0.79 4.37 4.35
CA PHE A 146 -1.88 4.31 5.31
C PHE A 146 -3.25 4.48 4.68
N GLU A 147 -4.24 4.03 5.42
CA GLU A 147 -5.63 4.41 5.26
C GLU A 147 -6.04 5.29 6.46
N LEU A 148 -6.66 6.43 6.19
CA LEU A 148 -7.11 7.40 7.18
C LEU A 148 -8.62 7.58 7.05
N ILE A 149 -9.35 7.43 8.15
CA ILE A 149 -10.75 7.83 8.27
C ILE A 149 -10.80 9.01 9.24
N VAL A 150 -11.54 10.04 8.85
CA VAL A 150 -11.62 11.27 9.64
C VAL A 150 -12.92 11.99 9.39
N ASP A 151 -13.61 12.30 10.47
CA ASP A 151 -14.76 13.18 10.48
C ASP A 151 -14.31 14.63 10.66
N TRP A 152 -14.85 15.52 9.83
CA TRP A 152 -14.61 16.95 9.90
C TRP A 152 -15.91 17.75 9.75
N LYS A 153 -15.89 18.95 10.31
CA LYS A 153 -16.97 19.93 10.21
C LYS A 153 -16.39 21.33 10.15
N ILE A 154 -16.92 22.15 9.25
CA ILE A 154 -16.54 23.56 9.11
C ILE A 154 -17.73 24.48 9.28
N THR A 155 -17.42 25.72 9.66
CA THR A 155 -18.37 26.83 9.71
C THR A 155 -18.47 27.54 8.35
N LYS A 156 -19.45 28.45 8.22
CA LYS A 156 -19.61 29.28 7.01
C LYS A 156 -18.30 30.00 6.65
N LYS A 157 -17.97 30.01 5.36
CA LYS A 157 -16.70 30.48 4.79
C LYS A 157 -15.47 29.66 5.19
N GLY A 158 -15.65 28.47 5.77
CA GLY A 158 -14.56 27.61 6.18
C GLY A 158 -13.58 27.26 5.05
N ASP A 159 -12.33 27.09 5.44
CA ASP A 159 -11.21 26.61 4.62
C ASP A 159 -10.34 25.75 5.54
N SER A 160 -9.89 24.61 5.05
CA SER A 160 -8.99 23.72 5.75
C SER A 160 -8.51 22.63 4.79
N GLY A 161 -7.95 21.58 5.36
CA GLY A 161 -7.53 20.40 4.66
C GLY A 161 -6.77 19.48 5.59
N ILE A 162 -6.43 18.33 5.04
CA ILE A 162 -5.60 17.33 5.71
C ILE A 162 -4.34 17.15 4.87
N TYR A 163 -3.19 17.54 5.40
CA TYR A 163 -1.92 17.29 4.74
C TYR A 163 -1.49 15.85 4.99
N LEU A 164 -1.08 15.18 3.93
CA LEU A 164 -0.57 13.81 3.97
C LEU A 164 0.95 13.86 3.85
N ARG A 165 1.68 13.35 4.84
CA ARG A 165 3.15 13.42 4.91
C ARG A 165 3.72 14.85 4.76
N GLY A 166 2.97 15.86 5.23
CA GLY A 166 3.29 17.28 5.07
C GLY A 166 3.21 17.81 3.63
N THR A 167 2.73 17.03 2.65
CA THR A 167 2.66 17.45 1.24
C THR A 167 1.79 16.53 0.35
N PRO A 168 0.96 17.07 -0.57
CA PRO A 168 -0.01 18.18 -0.50
C PRO A 168 -1.22 17.96 0.44
N GLN A 169 -2.28 18.76 0.30
CA GLN A 169 -3.48 18.69 1.16
C GLN A 169 -4.70 18.10 0.45
N VAL A 170 -5.46 17.25 1.16
CA VAL A 170 -6.84 16.93 0.81
C VAL A 170 -7.71 18.10 1.27
N GLN A 171 -8.27 18.85 0.33
CA GLN A 171 -8.93 20.13 0.58
C GLN A 171 -10.25 19.97 1.35
N ILE A 172 -10.52 20.92 2.26
CA ILE A 172 -11.82 21.12 2.90
C ILE A 172 -12.22 22.59 2.70
N TRP A 173 -13.44 22.87 2.24
CA TRP A 173 -13.92 24.26 2.17
C TRP A 173 -15.44 24.36 2.12
N ASP A 174 -15.95 25.56 2.40
CA ASP A 174 -17.32 25.94 2.09
C ASP A 174 -17.48 26.12 0.58
N THR A 175 -18.22 25.22 -0.08
CA THR A 175 -18.40 25.18 -1.54
C THR A 175 -19.10 26.41 -2.10
N SER A 176 -19.72 27.25 -1.26
CA SER A 176 -20.31 28.52 -1.68
C SER A 176 -19.27 29.61 -2.00
N ARG A 177 -18.00 29.41 -1.65
CA ARG A 177 -16.89 30.34 -1.93
C ARG A 177 -16.39 30.23 -3.37
N VAL A 178 -17.27 30.53 -4.31
CA VAL A 178 -17.01 30.39 -5.75
C VAL A 178 -15.88 31.30 -6.26
N GLU A 179 -15.58 32.38 -5.54
CA GLU A 179 -14.51 33.31 -5.86
C GLU A 179 -13.11 32.72 -5.70
N VAL A 180 -12.97 31.65 -4.89
CA VAL A 180 -11.71 30.91 -4.73
C VAL A 180 -11.75 29.54 -5.41
N GLY A 181 -12.80 29.23 -6.16
CA GLY A 181 -12.95 27.96 -6.87
C GLY A 181 -13.57 26.82 -6.04
N ALA A 182 -14.13 27.12 -4.86
CA ALA A 182 -14.62 26.08 -3.94
C ALA A 182 -15.83 25.29 -4.45
N GLN A 183 -16.50 25.76 -5.51
CA GLN A 183 -17.67 25.09 -6.09
C GLN A 183 -17.39 23.69 -6.64
N VAL A 184 -16.12 23.33 -6.82
CA VAL A 184 -15.74 21.98 -7.28
C VAL A 184 -15.92 20.93 -6.17
N GLY A 185 -16.07 21.33 -4.91
CA GLY A 185 -16.24 20.41 -3.77
C GLY A 185 -14.94 20.14 -3.02
N SER A 186 -15.04 19.56 -1.83
CA SER A 186 -13.90 19.14 -1.00
C SER A 186 -13.33 17.79 -1.47
N GLY A 187 -12.18 17.40 -0.92
CA GLY A 187 -11.53 16.12 -1.18
C GLY A 187 -10.46 16.13 -2.28
N GLY A 188 -10.39 17.19 -3.09
CA GLY A 188 -9.35 17.36 -4.10
C GLY A 188 -7.93 17.50 -3.50
N LEU A 189 -6.91 17.19 -4.30
CA LEU A 189 -5.49 17.24 -3.91
C LEU A 189 -4.91 18.64 -4.18
N TYR A 190 -5.28 19.60 -3.35
CA TYR A 190 -4.86 20.99 -3.53
C TYR A 190 -3.35 21.13 -3.34
N ASN A 191 -2.73 21.98 -4.17
CA ASN A 191 -1.28 22.07 -4.38
C ASN A 191 -0.63 20.93 -5.19
N ASN A 192 -1.39 20.07 -5.88
CA ASN A 192 -0.82 19.32 -7.02
C ASN A 192 -0.44 20.25 -8.19
N ASN A 193 0.45 19.79 -9.06
CA ASN A 193 0.83 20.50 -10.27
C ASN A 193 -0.36 20.66 -11.21
N ARG A 194 -0.36 21.71 -12.03
CA ARG A 194 -1.46 21.98 -12.98
C ARG A 194 -1.68 20.86 -14.00
N ASP A 195 -0.60 20.16 -14.34
CA ASP A 195 -0.62 19.05 -15.29
C ASP A 195 -1.10 17.73 -14.65
N ASN A 196 -1.36 17.76 -13.34
CA ASN A 196 -1.83 16.63 -12.56
C ASN A 196 -3.26 16.91 -12.02
N ILE A 197 -3.98 15.85 -11.63
CA ILE A 197 -5.35 15.99 -11.16
C ILE A 197 -5.36 16.64 -9.78
N ARG A 198 -6.10 17.75 -9.66
CA ARG A 198 -6.24 18.53 -8.43
C ARG A 198 -7.68 18.54 -7.93
N ASP A 199 -8.61 18.81 -8.83
CA ASP A 199 -10.03 18.98 -8.49
C ASP A 199 -10.68 17.60 -8.28
N PRO A 200 -11.65 17.49 -7.36
CA PRO A 200 -12.35 16.23 -7.13
C PRO A 200 -13.21 15.85 -8.35
N LEU A 201 -13.49 14.56 -8.51
CA LEU A 201 -14.33 14.01 -9.57
C LEU A 201 -15.78 14.51 -9.50
N LYS A 202 -16.26 14.84 -8.29
CA LYS A 202 -17.59 15.39 -8.04
C LYS A 202 -17.69 16.06 -6.67
N VAL A 203 -18.66 16.95 -6.54
CA VAL A 203 -19.08 17.52 -5.24
C VAL A 203 -19.79 16.44 -4.44
N ALA A 204 -19.31 16.15 -3.23
CA ALA A 204 -19.91 15.18 -2.31
C ALA A 204 -20.04 15.71 -0.88
N ASP A 205 -19.80 17.01 -0.69
CA ASP A 205 -19.91 17.70 0.59
C ASP A 205 -21.35 17.67 1.15
N ASN A 206 -21.45 17.39 2.45
CA ASN A 206 -22.65 17.68 3.23
C ASN A 206 -22.74 19.20 3.49
N PRO A 207 -23.92 19.72 3.87
CA PRO A 207 -24.09 21.13 4.22
C PRO A 207 -23.08 21.63 5.27
N ILE A 208 -22.81 22.94 5.28
CA ILE A 208 -22.08 23.57 6.37
C ILE A 208 -22.75 23.27 7.72
N GLU A 209 -21.94 23.17 8.78
CA GLU A 209 -22.37 22.71 10.11
C GLU A 209 -22.76 21.23 10.24
N ASP A 210 -22.79 20.46 9.14
CA ASP A 210 -22.92 19.01 9.17
C ASP A 210 -21.55 18.33 9.12
N TRP A 211 -21.50 17.10 9.65
CA TRP A 211 -20.30 16.28 9.61
C TRP A 211 -20.09 15.69 8.23
N ASN A 212 -18.84 15.69 7.80
CA ASN A 212 -18.36 15.04 6.60
C ASN A 212 -17.32 14.00 7.00
N THR A 213 -17.27 12.89 6.26
CA THR A 213 -16.28 11.84 6.49
C THR A 213 -15.38 11.70 5.27
N PHE A 214 -14.08 11.83 5.49
CA PHE A 214 -13.10 11.35 4.51
C PHE A 214 -12.66 9.93 4.84
N ARG A 215 -12.50 9.14 3.78
CA ARG A 215 -11.70 7.91 3.78
C ARG A 215 -10.60 8.10 2.74
N ILE A 216 -9.36 8.20 3.20
CA ILE A 216 -8.19 8.53 2.39
C ILE A 216 -7.25 7.32 2.40
N THR A 217 -6.87 6.82 1.25
CA THR A 217 -5.81 5.81 1.12
C THR A 217 -4.61 6.46 0.46
N MET A 218 -3.44 6.39 1.10
CA MET A 218 -2.17 6.83 0.56
C MET A 218 -1.21 5.65 0.49
N ILE A 219 -0.87 5.24 -0.72
CA ILE A 219 0.12 4.18 -0.99
C ILE A 219 1.17 4.75 -1.94
N GLY A 220 2.43 4.72 -1.51
CA GLY A 220 3.49 5.40 -2.22
C GLY A 220 3.21 6.90 -2.30
N GLU A 221 3.13 7.42 -3.52
CA GLU A 221 2.73 8.80 -3.81
C GLU A 221 1.26 8.96 -4.21
N ASN A 222 0.53 7.85 -4.37
CA ASN A 222 -0.81 7.89 -4.90
C ASN A 222 -1.85 7.97 -3.79
N VAL A 223 -2.87 8.79 -4.03
CA VAL A 223 -3.95 9.05 -3.09
C VAL A 223 -5.29 8.73 -3.72
N THR A 224 -6.12 8.03 -2.96
CA THR A 224 -7.54 7.82 -3.24
C THR A 224 -8.34 8.46 -2.12
N VAL A 225 -9.39 9.21 -2.44
CA VAL A 225 -10.25 9.88 -1.46
C VAL A 225 -11.71 9.53 -1.75
N TYR A 226 -12.40 9.05 -0.72
CA TYR A 226 -13.85 9.02 -0.66
C TYR A 226 -14.31 10.11 0.30
N LEU A 227 -15.31 10.89 -0.12
CA LEU A 227 -16.00 11.87 0.70
C LEU A 227 -17.45 11.41 0.86
N ASN A 228 -17.90 11.16 2.09
CA ASN A 228 -19.26 10.71 2.40
C ASN A 228 -19.67 9.44 1.62
N GLY A 229 -18.72 8.52 1.43
CA GLY A 229 -18.92 7.26 0.70
C GLY A 229 -18.77 7.38 -0.81
N GLU A 230 -18.59 8.59 -1.34
CA GLU A 230 -18.47 8.84 -2.76
C GLU A 230 -17.01 9.03 -3.18
N LEU A 231 -16.57 8.33 -4.22
CA LEU A 231 -15.22 8.47 -4.78
C LEU A 231 -15.04 9.87 -5.39
N VAL A 232 -14.08 10.64 -4.87
CA VAL A 232 -13.77 12.01 -5.31
C VAL A 232 -12.34 12.18 -5.81
N VAL A 233 -11.41 11.30 -5.44
CA VAL A 233 -10.06 11.23 -6.02
C VAL A 233 -9.73 9.76 -6.21
N ASP A 234 -9.30 9.35 -7.40
CA ASP A 234 -9.03 7.96 -7.73
C ASP A 234 -7.56 7.77 -8.13
N ASN A 235 -6.78 7.16 -7.22
CA ASN A 235 -5.39 6.78 -7.43
C ASN A 235 -4.50 7.88 -8.07
N VAL A 236 -4.64 9.11 -7.60
CA VAL A 236 -3.93 10.27 -8.16
C VAL A 236 -2.59 10.46 -7.47
N ARG A 237 -1.51 10.58 -8.25
CA ARG A 237 -0.17 10.89 -7.74
C ARG A 237 -0.14 12.26 -7.05
N MET A 238 0.50 12.36 -5.90
CA MET A 238 0.81 13.62 -5.24
C MET A 238 2.11 14.23 -5.76
N ASP A 239 2.12 15.53 -6.00
CA ASP A 239 3.34 16.26 -6.34
C ASP A 239 3.96 16.92 -5.10
N ASN A 240 5.29 16.89 -4.97
CA ASN A 240 5.97 17.51 -3.84
C ASN A 240 5.85 19.05 -3.86
N TYR A 241 5.02 19.61 -2.98
CA TYR A 241 4.76 21.06 -2.88
C TYR A 241 6.01 21.87 -2.51
N TRP A 242 6.92 21.27 -1.77
CA TRP A 242 8.11 21.95 -1.24
C TRP A 242 9.24 22.02 -2.25
N ASP A 243 9.37 20.98 -3.08
CA ASP A 243 10.33 20.90 -4.16
C ASP A 243 9.79 20.02 -5.30
N ARG A 244 9.30 20.68 -6.36
CA ARG A 244 8.69 20.02 -7.53
C ARG A 244 9.66 19.17 -8.35
N SER A 245 10.96 19.26 -8.09
CA SER A 245 11.99 18.51 -8.81
C SER A 245 12.22 17.11 -8.26
N ILE A 246 11.66 16.80 -7.08
CA ILE A 246 11.83 15.52 -6.41
C ILE A 246 10.47 14.87 -6.09
N PRO A 247 10.44 13.53 -5.92
CA PRO A 247 9.27 12.80 -5.40
C PRO A 247 8.84 13.31 -4.02
N ILE A 248 7.63 12.96 -3.57
CA ILE A 248 7.20 13.25 -2.20
C ILE A 248 8.01 12.42 -1.18
N PHE A 249 7.97 12.80 0.09
CA PHE A 249 8.65 12.05 1.15
C PHE A 249 7.97 10.68 1.37
N ARG A 250 8.78 9.64 1.52
CA ARG A 250 8.31 8.26 1.76
C ARG A 250 7.55 8.10 3.09
N GLU A 251 7.81 9.00 4.04
CA GLU A 251 7.10 9.08 5.32
C GLU A 251 6.97 10.53 5.76
N GLY A 252 5.96 10.83 6.58
CA GLY A 252 5.79 12.13 7.18
C GLY A 252 4.55 12.21 8.06
N THR A 253 4.27 13.40 8.57
CA THR A 253 3.15 13.63 9.48
C THR A 253 1.82 13.77 8.76
N ILE A 254 0.73 13.44 9.45
CA ILE A 254 -0.63 13.84 9.06
C ILE A 254 -0.93 15.16 9.77
N GLU A 255 -1.43 16.16 9.04
CA GLU A 255 -1.68 17.50 9.60
C GLU A 255 -3.12 17.95 9.39
N LEU A 256 -3.71 18.53 10.42
CA LEU A 256 -5.00 19.20 10.37
C LEU A 256 -4.75 20.68 10.11
N GLN A 257 -5.22 21.19 8.97
CA GLN A 257 -4.90 22.56 8.56
C GLN A 257 -5.65 23.61 9.38
N ALA A 258 -4.90 24.59 9.84
CA ALA A 258 -5.40 25.81 10.45
C ALA A 258 -5.61 26.89 9.38
N HIS A 259 -6.85 27.27 9.06
CA HIS A 259 -7.11 28.36 8.11
C HIS A 259 -8.36 29.20 8.43
N GLY A 260 -8.18 30.23 9.27
CA GLY A 260 -9.06 31.40 9.39
C GLY A 260 -10.39 31.21 10.12
N ASN A 261 -10.98 30.02 10.09
CA ASN A 261 -12.32 29.76 10.58
C ASN A 261 -12.35 28.66 11.64
N GLU A 262 -13.34 28.70 12.53
CA GLU A 262 -13.59 27.58 13.44
C GLU A 262 -13.97 26.33 12.64
N LEU A 263 -13.38 25.21 13.05
CA LEU A 263 -13.61 23.89 12.48
C LEU A 263 -13.35 22.83 13.55
N ALA A 264 -13.93 21.65 13.34
CA ALA A 264 -13.84 20.53 14.25
C ALA A 264 -13.45 19.25 13.52
N PHE A 265 -12.65 18.43 14.18
CA PHE A 265 -12.34 17.07 13.77
C PHE A 265 -12.70 16.09 14.88
N ARG A 266 -13.12 14.89 14.51
CA ARG A 266 -13.31 13.76 15.43
C ARG A 266 -13.08 12.45 14.70
N ASP A 267 -13.14 11.34 15.44
CA ASP A 267 -13.10 9.99 14.88
C ASP A 267 -11.96 9.85 13.84
N ILE A 268 -10.75 10.22 14.27
CA ILE A 268 -9.55 10.19 13.43
C ILE A 268 -8.89 8.83 13.62
N TRP A 269 -8.97 7.98 12.62
CA TRP A 269 -8.48 6.60 12.65
C TRP A 269 -7.49 6.37 11.53
N VAL A 270 -6.35 5.76 11.84
CA VAL A 270 -5.33 5.41 10.85
C VAL A 270 -5.05 3.91 10.88
N LYS A 271 -4.96 3.29 9.71
CA LYS A 271 -4.46 1.93 9.52
C LYS A 271 -3.22 2.02 8.64
N GLU A 272 -2.06 1.69 9.19
CA GLU A 272 -0.85 1.57 8.38
C GLU A 272 -0.97 0.38 7.43
N ILE A 273 -0.52 0.59 6.19
CA ILE A 273 -0.55 -0.42 5.14
C ILE A 273 0.88 -0.90 4.95
N LYS A 274 1.10 -2.18 5.23
CA LYS A 274 2.39 -2.84 4.98
C LYS A 274 2.43 -3.30 3.53
N THR A 275 2.82 -2.40 2.63
CA THR A 275 2.81 -2.65 1.18
C THR A 275 3.76 -3.77 0.75
N ASP A 276 4.82 -4.00 1.53
CA ASP A 276 5.74 -5.13 1.41
C ASP A 276 5.16 -6.46 1.90
N GLU A 277 3.99 -6.46 2.52
CA GLU A 277 3.25 -7.66 2.93
C GLU A 277 2.02 -7.95 2.04
N ILE A 278 1.70 -7.07 1.08
CA ILE A 278 0.51 -7.22 0.21
C ILE A 278 0.63 -8.47 -0.67
N GLY A 279 -0.38 -9.34 -0.60
CA GLY A 279 -0.44 -10.57 -1.39
C GLY A 279 0.38 -11.72 -0.83
N LEU A 280 0.94 -11.58 0.39
CA LEU A 280 1.66 -12.65 1.08
C LEU A 280 0.75 -13.40 2.05
N THR A 281 0.89 -14.73 2.06
CA THR A 281 0.40 -15.59 3.13
C THR A 281 1.22 -15.43 4.41
N GLU A 282 0.68 -15.79 5.57
CA GLU A 282 1.43 -15.73 6.84
C GLU A 282 2.65 -16.65 6.82
N GLU A 283 2.55 -17.80 6.13
CA GLU A 283 3.67 -18.69 5.88
C GLU A 283 4.76 -18.01 5.04
N GLU A 284 4.40 -17.30 3.97
CA GLU A 284 5.36 -16.57 3.14
C GLU A 284 6.07 -15.45 3.92
N LYS A 285 5.34 -14.72 4.77
CA LYS A 285 5.93 -13.71 5.66
C LYS A 285 6.93 -14.35 6.62
N ALA A 286 6.54 -15.46 7.27
CA ALA A 286 7.42 -16.19 8.18
C ALA A 286 8.66 -16.78 7.47
N GLU A 287 8.52 -17.15 6.19
CA GLU A 287 9.63 -17.58 5.35
C GLU A 287 10.55 -16.43 4.91
N GLY A 288 10.17 -15.16 5.11
CA GLY A 288 10.96 -13.99 4.74
C GLY A 288 10.74 -13.52 3.30
N PHE A 289 9.58 -13.82 2.70
CA PHE A 289 9.18 -13.17 1.45
C PHE A 289 8.76 -11.73 1.70
N VAL A 290 8.95 -10.90 0.68
CA VAL A 290 8.42 -9.54 0.59
C VAL A 290 7.69 -9.36 -0.74
N SER A 291 6.65 -8.54 -0.74
CA SER A 291 5.96 -8.11 -1.96
C SER A 291 6.83 -7.13 -2.73
N LEU A 292 6.90 -7.34 -4.05
CA LEU A 292 7.49 -6.40 -4.98
C LEU A 292 6.44 -5.54 -5.67
N PHE A 293 5.15 -5.86 -5.57
CA PHE A 293 4.08 -5.10 -6.20
C PHE A 293 2.94 -4.84 -5.22
N ASN A 294 2.67 -3.57 -4.95
CA ASN A 294 1.72 -3.14 -3.93
C ASN A 294 0.25 -3.10 -4.41
N GLY A 295 -0.04 -3.48 -5.66
CA GLY A 295 -1.39 -3.52 -6.22
C GLY A 295 -1.96 -2.15 -6.64
N VAL A 296 -1.27 -1.04 -6.34
CA VAL A 296 -1.80 0.32 -6.49
C VAL A 296 -0.95 1.19 -7.40
N ASN A 297 0.37 1.01 -7.39
CA ASN A 297 1.30 1.72 -8.26
C ASN A 297 2.56 0.86 -8.52
N LEU A 298 3.56 1.48 -9.17
CA LEU A 298 4.81 0.83 -9.56
C LEU A 298 6.00 1.23 -8.68
N ASP A 299 5.75 1.66 -7.44
CA ASP A 299 6.83 1.93 -6.49
C ASP A 299 7.71 0.68 -6.31
N GLY A 300 9.03 0.88 -6.32
CA GLY A 300 9.99 -0.24 -6.34
C GLY A 300 10.29 -0.79 -7.73
N TRP A 301 9.67 -0.22 -8.78
CA TRP A 301 9.96 -0.55 -10.18
C TRP A 301 10.46 0.67 -10.97
N GLN A 302 11.22 0.41 -12.02
CA GLN A 302 11.80 1.39 -12.93
C GLN A 302 11.78 0.88 -14.38
N GLY A 303 11.95 1.77 -15.36
CA GLY A 303 11.92 1.43 -16.78
C GLY A 303 10.59 1.81 -17.43
N ASN A 304 9.98 0.89 -18.16
CA ASN A 304 8.74 1.13 -18.90
C ASN A 304 7.51 1.20 -17.97
N THR A 305 7.30 2.34 -17.31
CA THR A 305 6.13 2.60 -16.45
C THR A 305 4.93 3.20 -17.21
N VAL A 306 5.01 3.22 -18.56
CA VAL A 306 3.93 3.71 -19.42
C VAL A 306 3.04 2.55 -19.87
N ASP A 307 3.64 1.47 -20.37
CA ASP A 307 2.90 0.27 -20.79
C ASP A 307 2.55 -0.63 -19.62
N TYR A 308 3.40 -0.64 -18.59
CA TYR A 308 3.12 -1.32 -17.34
C TYR A 308 2.46 -0.32 -16.40
N PHE A 309 1.34 -0.68 -15.80
CA PHE A 309 0.67 0.15 -14.81
C PHE A 309 -0.16 -0.69 -13.85
N ALA A 310 -0.43 -0.15 -12.67
CA ALA A 310 -1.28 -0.81 -11.70
C ALA A 310 -2.76 -0.52 -12.00
N GLN A 311 -3.58 -1.56 -11.98
CA GLN A 311 -5.03 -1.47 -12.11
C GLN A 311 -5.66 -2.66 -11.39
N ASP A 312 -6.67 -2.42 -10.56
CA ASP A 312 -7.44 -3.48 -9.88
C ASP A 312 -6.60 -4.49 -9.09
N GLY A 313 -5.48 -4.05 -8.48
CA GLY A 313 -4.57 -4.95 -7.76
C GLY A 313 -3.61 -5.74 -8.65
N GLU A 314 -3.59 -5.47 -9.96
CA GLU A 314 -2.82 -6.18 -10.98
C GLU A 314 -1.83 -5.21 -11.66
N MET A 315 -0.66 -5.72 -12.06
CA MET A 315 0.24 -5.04 -12.97
C MET A 315 -0.17 -5.41 -14.40
N VAL A 316 -0.86 -4.48 -15.07
CA VAL A 316 -1.35 -4.64 -16.44
C VAL A 316 -0.26 -4.18 -17.42
N VAL A 317 -0.06 -4.96 -18.49
CA VAL A 317 0.82 -4.63 -19.61
C VAL A 317 -0.05 -4.26 -20.80
N GLN A 318 0.09 -3.03 -21.30
CA GLN A 318 -0.66 -2.52 -22.44
C GLN A 318 0.22 -1.67 -23.38
N PRO A 319 0.88 -2.30 -24.36
CA PRO A 319 1.80 -1.61 -25.28
C PRO A 319 1.16 -0.53 -26.16
N SER A 320 -0.16 -0.53 -26.30
CA SER A 320 -0.88 0.53 -27.02
C SER A 320 -0.83 1.89 -26.32
N ARG A 321 -0.30 1.96 -25.09
CA ARG A 321 -0.07 3.20 -24.33
C ARG A 321 1.17 3.96 -24.82
N GLY A 322 1.99 3.35 -25.67
CA GLY A 322 3.11 4.01 -26.35
C GLY A 322 4.41 4.07 -25.55
N GLY A 323 4.51 3.28 -24.48
CA GLY A 323 5.76 3.01 -23.79
C GLY A 323 6.70 2.12 -24.60
N HIS A 324 7.94 2.02 -24.14
CA HIS A 324 8.97 1.19 -24.78
C HIS A 324 9.91 0.58 -23.74
N GLY A 325 10.40 -0.62 -24.06
CA GLY A 325 11.38 -1.33 -23.24
C GLY A 325 10.76 -2.14 -22.10
N ASN A 326 11.61 -2.46 -21.13
CA ASN A 326 11.31 -3.41 -20.05
C ASN A 326 11.06 -2.68 -18.74
N ILE A 327 10.38 -3.35 -17.82
CA ILE A 327 10.25 -2.89 -16.44
C ILE A 327 11.13 -3.76 -15.54
N PHE A 328 11.82 -3.13 -14.58
CA PHE A 328 12.77 -3.78 -13.69
C PHE A 328 12.51 -3.37 -12.25
N THR A 329 12.92 -4.21 -11.30
CA THR A 329 13.02 -3.84 -9.89
C THR A 329 14.01 -2.67 -9.72
N GLU A 330 13.85 -1.87 -8.67
CA GLU A 330 14.81 -0.82 -8.29
C GLU A 330 16.14 -1.39 -7.79
N LYS A 331 16.11 -2.59 -7.21
CA LYS A 331 17.26 -3.28 -6.63
C LYS A 331 17.67 -4.48 -7.46
N GLU A 332 18.94 -4.80 -7.39
CA GLU A 332 19.51 -6.00 -7.99
C GLU A 332 19.56 -7.15 -6.97
N TYR A 333 19.40 -8.38 -7.44
CA TYR A 333 19.40 -9.62 -6.66
C TYR A 333 20.46 -10.59 -7.17
N THR A 334 20.97 -11.46 -6.28
CA THR A 334 21.89 -12.56 -6.66
C THR A 334 21.16 -13.90 -6.65
N ASP A 335 20.89 -14.41 -5.46
CA ASP A 335 20.20 -15.66 -5.18
C ASP A 335 18.83 -15.34 -4.58
N PHE A 336 17.78 -16.00 -5.06
CA PHE A 336 16.42 -15.67 -4.67
C PHE A 336 15.45 -16.84 -4.90
N ILE A 337 14.26 -16.70 -4.31
CA ILE A 337 13.04 -17.38 -4.76
C ILE A 337 12.05 -16.28 -5.15
N PHE A 338 11.63 -16.27 -6.41
CA PHE A 338 10.69 -15.32 -6.97
C PHE A 338 9.39 -16.04 -7.30
N ARG A 339 8.26 -15.52 -6.82
CA ARG A 339 6.93 -16.09 -7.08
C ARG A 339 6.04 -15.01 -7.64
N PHE A 340 5.30 -15.36 -8.68
CA PHE A 340 4.35 -14.46 -9.32
C PHE A 340 3.22 -15.23 -9.99
N GLU A 341 2.14 -14.53 -10.27
CA GLU A 341 1.08 -15.03 -11.13
C GLU A 341 1.00 -14.20 -12.40
N PHE A 342 0.63 -14.85 -13.50
CA PHE A 342 0.45 -14.19 -14.79
C PHE A 342 -0.79 -14.72 -15.51
N GLN A 343 -1.42 -13.84 -16.30
CA GLN A 343 -2.56 -14.17 -17.16
C GLN A 343 -2.23 -13.74 -18.59
N LEU A 344 -2.17 -14.72 -19.50
CA LEU A 344 -1.87 -14.50 -20.91
C LEU A 344 -3.11 -14.07 -21.68
N THR A 345 -2.92 -13.22 -22.69
CA THR A 345 -3.86 -13.01 -23.79
C THR A 345 -3.43 -13.84 -25.02
N PRO A 346 -4.30 -14.03 -26.03
CA PRO A 346 -3.94 -14.81 -27.21
C PRO A 346 -2.72 -14.26 -27.93
N GLY A 347 -1.69 -15.09 -28.10
CA GLY A 347 -0.41 -14.73 -28.72
C GLY A 347 0.50 -13.87 -27.84
N ALA A 348 0.21 -13.75 -26.54
CA ALA A 348 1.02 -12.94 -25.65
C ALA A 348 2.46 -13.47 -25.53
N ASN A 349 3.42 -12.55 -25.58
CA ASN A 349 4.84 -12.80 -25.37
C ASN A 349 5.45 -11.75 -24.43
N ASN A 350 6.15 -12.24 -23.43
CA ASN A 350 6.94 -11.50 -22.46
C ASN A 350 8.07 -12.43 -21.95
N GLY A 351 8.88 -11.96 -21.03
CA GLY A 351 9.87 -12.80 -20.34
C GLY A 351 10.12 -12.33 -18.93
N LEU A 352 10.42 -13.25 -18.03
CA LEU A 352 11.00 -12.90 -16.74
C LEU A 352 12.51 -12.74 -16.93
N GLY A 353 12.95 -11.49 -16.94
CA GLY A 353 14.37 -11.14 -16.90
C GLY A 353 14.92 -11.39 -15.50
N ILE A 354 16.02 -12.15 -15.41
CA ILE A 354 16.74 -12.39 -14.17
C ILE A 354 18.22 -12.01 -14.33
N ARG A 355 18.80 -11.43 -13.27
CA ARG A 355 20.16 -10.86 -13.30
C ARG A 355 20.38 -9.91 -14.48
N ALA A 356 19.32 -9.23 -14.92
CA ALA A 356 19.33 -8.38 -16.09
C ALA A 356 20.09 -7.07 -15.83
N PRO A 357 20.75 -6.49 -16.85
CA PRO A 357 21.15 -5.09 -16.83
C PRO A 357 19.95 -4.18 -17.14
N LEU A 358 20.05 -2.89 -16.81
CA LEU A 358 19.01 -1.89 -17.17
C LEU A 358 19.01 -1.50 -18.65
N THR A 359 20.12 -1.73 -19.36
CA THR A 359 20.29 -1.33 -20.76
C THR A 359 20.87 -2.48 -21.56
N GLY A 360 20.65 -2.44 -22.87
CA GLY A 360 21.04 -3.51 -23.77
C GLY A 360 20.00 -4.62 -23.87
N ASP A 361 20.41 -5.74 -24.45
CA ASP A 361 19.56 -6.90 -24.63
C ASP A 361 19.47 -7.69 -23.32
N ALA A 362 18.43 -7.42 -22.53
CA ALA A 362 18.26 -8.02 -21.20
C ALA A 362 18.12 -9.55 -21.23
N ALA A 363 17.66 -10.13 -22.34
CA ALA A 363 17.53 -11.58 -22.47
C ALA A 363 18.91 -12.26 -22.57
N TYR A 364 19.88 -11.64 -23.27
CA TYR A 364 21.21 -12.21 -23.48
C TYR A 364 22.29 -11.66 -22.54
N GLN A 365 22.19 -10.39 -22.16
CA GLN A 365 23.08 -9.74 -21.21
C GLN A 365 22.66 -9.99 -19.76
N GLY A 366 21.40 -10.37 -19.52
CA GLY A 366 20.92 -11.05 -18.32
C GLY A 366 20.60 -12.51 -18.64
N MET A 367 19.47 -13.00 -18.17
CA MET A 367 18.85 -14.24 -18.62
C MET A 367 17.34 -14.02 -18.69
N GLU A 368 16.67 -14.73 -19.58
CA GLU A 368 15.22 -14.71 -19.74
C GLU A 368 14.61 -16.08 -19.44
N ILE A 369 13.57 -16.08 -18.62
CA ILE A 369 12.66 -17.22 -18.45
C ILE A 369 11.39 -16.89 -19.24
N GLN A 370 11.11 -17.68 -20.27
CA GLN A 370 10.13 -17.32 -21.28
C GLN A 370 8.70 -17.26 -20.74
N ILE A 371 7.91 -16.23 -21.10
CA ILE A 371 6.48 -16.10 -20.78
C ILE A 371 5.69 -15.99 -22.08
N LEU A 372 5.04 -17.08 -22.50
CA LEU A 372 4.52 -17.19 -23.86
C LEU A 372 3.20 -17.96 -23.93
N ASP A 373 2.25 -17.47 -24.74
CA ASP A 373 1.19 -18.29 -25.30
C ASP A 373 1.70 -19.04 -26.54
N ASP A 374 2.21 -20.26 -26.34
CA ASP A 374 2.73 -21.11 -27.41
C ASP A 374 1.65 -21.75 -28.28
N THR A 375 0.36 -21.52 -27.98
CA THR A 375 -0.77 -22.04 -28.78
C THR A 375 -1.09 -21.15 -29.99
N ALA A 376 -0.59 -19.92 -30.02
CA ALA A 376 -0.89 -18.96 -31.07
C ALA A 376 -0.21 -19.32 -32.41
N PRO A 377 -0.89 -19.14 -33.56
CA PRO A 377 -0.35 -19.50 -34.87
C PRO A 377 0.99 -18.84 -35.24
N ILE A 378 1.26 -17.64 -34.69
CA ILE A 378 2.53 -16.93 -34.91
C ILE A 378 3.75 -17.69 -34.34
N TYR A 379 3.52 -18.59 -33.37
CA TYR A 379 4.53 -19.42 -32.73
C TYR A 379 4.50 -20.88 -33.20
N ALA A 380 3.95 -21.16 -34.38
CA ALA A 380 3.88 -22.52 -34.93
C ALA A 380 5.24 -23.20 -35.19
N LYS A 381 6.36 -22.46 -35.13
CA LYS A 381 7.72 -22.94 -35.42
C LYS A 381 8.72 -22.55 -34.33
N LEU A 382 8.43 -22.87 -33.09
CA LEU A 382 9.35 -22.68 -31.97
C LEU A 382 10.39 -23.80 -31.91
N HIS A 383 11.65 -23.42 -31.63
CA HIS A 383 12.64 -24.33 -31.10
C HIS A 383 12.33 -24.68 -29.64
N GLU A 384 12.84 -25.82 -29.16
CA GLU A 384 12.54 -26.33 -27.81
C GLU A 384 12.89 -25.35 -26.67
N TYR A 385 13.92 -24.52 -26.86
CA TYR A 385 14.36 -23.52 -25.88
C TYR A 385 13.56 -22.22 -25.90
N GLN A 386 12.54 -22.10 -26.77
CA GLN A 386 11.71 -20.89 -26.93
C GLN A 386 10.30 -21.05 -26.35
N TYR A 387 9.96 -22.23 -25.83
CA TYR A 387 8.68 -22.48 -25.17
C TYR A 387 8.68 -21.88 -23.76
N HIS A 388 7.49 -21.55 -23.26
CA HIS A 388 7.28 -20.99 -21.92
C HIS A 388 8.04 -21.76 -20.82
N GLY A 389 8.59 -21.00 -19.88
CA GLY A 389 9.37 -21.49 -18.74
C GLY A 389 10.80 -21.92 -19.07
N SER A 390 11.18 -21.96 -20.36
CA SER A 390 12.56 -22.28 -20.75
C SER A 390 13.49 -21.15 -20.32
N VAL A 391 14.73 -21.51 -19.94
CA VAL A 391 15.83 -20.54 -19.92
C VAL A 391 16.18 -20.28 -21.37
N TYR A 392 15.78 -19.12 -21.88
CA TYR A 392 15.74 -18.85 -23.31
C TYR A 392 17.11 -19.08 -23.96
N GLY A 393 17.16 -19.95 -24.98
CA GLY A 393 18.39 -20.33 -25.67
C GLY A 393 19.30 -21.33 -24.94
N VAL A 394 18.99 -21.73 -23.70
CA VAL A 394 19.91 -22.49 -22.83
C VAL A 394 19.32 -23.80 -22.31
N ILE A 395 18.18 -23.76 -21.62
CA ILE A 395 17.57 -24.94 -20.98
C ILE A 395 16.09 -25.03 -21.38
N PRO A 396 15.68 -26.05 -22.18
CA PRO A 396 14.29 -26.26 -22.55
C PRO A 396 13.43 -26.65 -21.34
N ALA A 397 12.22 -26.11 -21.27
CA ALA A 397 11.24 -26.49 -20.25
C ALA A 397 10.38 -27.70 -20.65
N LYS A 398 9.89 -28.44 -19.65
CA LYS A 398 8.78 -29.38 -19.87
C LYS A 398 7.51 -28.60 -20.23
N ARG A 399 6.79 -29.10 -21.24
CA ARG A 399 5.58 -28.47 -21.80
C ARG A 399 4.30 -29.09 -21.26
N GLY A 400 3.17 -28.42 -21.50
CA GLY A 400 1.83 -28.94 -21.20
C GLY A 400 1.29 -28.63 -19.80
N TYR A 401 1.94 -27.69 -19.09
CA TYR A 401 1.55 -27.30 -17.72
C TYR A 401 0.98 -25.87 -17.63
N LEU A 402 0.94 -25.14 -18.75
CA LEU A 402 0.19 -23.89 -18.86
C LEU A 402 -1.30 -24.19 -18.75
N LYS A 403 -2.01 -23.34 -18.01
CA LYS A 403 -3.47 -23.27 -18.07
C LYS A 403 -3.92 -22.59 -19.37
N PRO A 404 -5.19 -22.79 -19.77
CA PRO A 404 -5.76 -22.08 -20.92
C PRO A 404 -5.54 -20.57 -20.86
N VAL A 405 -5.39 -19.94 -22.03
CA VAL A 405 -5.30 -18.49 -22.17
C VAL A 405 -6.49 -17.81 -21.48
N GLY A 406 -6.23 -16.74 -20.73
CA GLY A 406 -7.20 -16.09 -19.87
C GLY A 406 -7.29 -16.65 -18.44
N GLU A 407 -6.66 -17.79 -18.13
CA GLU A 407 -6.54 -18.27 -16.75
C GLU A 407 -5.23 -17.82 -16.09
N TRP A 408 -5.27 -17.67 -14.76
CA TRP A 408 -4.11 -17.32 -13.96
C TRP A 408 -3.18 -18.52 -13.75
N ASN A 409 -1.95 -18.39 -14.23
CA ASN A 409 -0.85 -19.31 -13.98
C ASN A 409 -0.04 -18.84 -12.77
N TYR A 410 0.45 -19.78 -11.96
CA TYR A 410 1.40 -19.52 -10.88
C TYR A 410 2.78 -20.02 -11.30
N GLU A 411 3.81 -19.19 -11.12
CA GLU A 411 5.20 -19.57 -11.36
C GLU A 411 6.10 -19.23 -10.16
N GLU A 412 6.97 -20.18 -9.80
CA GLU A 412 8.06 -19.99 -8.86
C GLU A 412 9.40 -20.24 -9.57
N VAL A 413 10.30 -19.26 -9.50
CA VAL A 413 11.66 -19.34 -10.00
C VAL A 413 12.64 -19.25 -8.83
N SER A 414 13.45 -20.28 -8.62
CA SER A 414 14.56 -20.24 -7.66
C SER A 414 15.88 -20.16 -8.41
N MET A 415 16.70 -19.19 -8.02
CA MET A 415 18.06 -19.03 -8.50
C MET A 415 19.03 -19.13 -7.31
N LYS A 416 19.96 -20.08 -7.36
CA LYS A 416 21.00 -20.27 -6.34
C LYS A 416 22.33 -20.56 -7.00
N GLY A 417 23.25 -19.59 -7.00
CA GLY A 417 24.49 -19.68 -7.77
C GLY A 417 24.22 -19.81 -9.27
N THR A 418 24.54 -20.97 -9.86
CA THR A 418 24.27 -21.34 -11.27
C THR A 418 23.04 -22.22 -11.42
N ARG A 419 22.46 -22.68 -10.31
CA ARG A 419 21.32 -23.59 -10.34
C ARG A 419 20.04 -22.78 -10.45
N ILE A 420 19.24 -23.10 -11.48
CA ILE A 420 17.91 -22.55 -11.68
C ILE A 420 16.83 -23.62 -11.59
N LYS A 421 15.74 -23.31 -10.89
CA LYS A 421 14.50 -24.09 -10.83
C LYS A 421 13.35 -23.24 -11.33
N VAL A 422 12.51 -23.78 -12.22
CA VAL A 422 11.23 -23.16 -12.60
C VAL A 422 10.12 -24.16 -12.31
N THR A 423 9.17 -23.75 -11.48
CA THR A 423 7.97 -24.51 -11.11
C THR A 423 6.74 -23.77 -11.60
N LEU A 424 5.97 -24.39 -12.49
CA LEU A 424 4.74 -23.84 -13.06
C LEU A 424 3.54 -24.65 -12.58
N ASN A 425 2.55 -23.99 -11.98
CA ASN A 425 1.31 -24.61 -11.48
C ASN A 425 1.57 -25.87 -10.64
N GLY A 426 2.58 -25.81 -9.76
CA GLY A 426 2.98 -26.93 -8.89
C GLY A 426 3.88 -27.99 -9.55
N THR A 427 4.21 -27.86 -10.84
CA THR A 427 5.08 -28.81 -11.55
C THR A 427 6.45 -28.21 -11.88
N VAL A 428 7.52 -28.92 -11.54
CA VAL A 428 8.89 -28.54 -11.90
C VAL A 428 9.11 -28.77 -13.40
N ILE A 429 9.19 -27.67 -14.16
CA ILE A 429 9.36 -27.67 -15.62
C ILE A 429 10.80 -27.42 -16.05
N VAL A 430 11.62 -26.77 -15.22
CA VAL A 430 13.08 -26.68 -15.37
C VAL A 430 13.75 -26.98 -14.04
N ASP A 431 14.78 -27.82 -14.08
CA ASP A 431 15.68 -28.09 -12.97
C ASP A 431 17.08 -28.33 -13.54
N GLY A 432 17.94 -27.31 -13.51
CA GLY A 432 19.23 -27.39 -14.17
C GLY A 432 20.29 -26.43 -13.63
N ASP A 433 21.53 -26.67 -14.03
CA ASP A 433 22.67 -25.78 -13.82
C ASP A 433 22.98 -25.08 -15.15
N ILE A 434 22.91 -23.75 -15.16
CA ILE A 434 23.10 -22.95 -16.38
C ILE A 434 24.53 -23.05 -16.92
N ALA A 435 25.53 -23.20 -16.04
CA ALA A 435 26.93 -23.27 -16.44
C ALA A 435 27.24 -24.62 -17.10
N GLU A 436 26.67 -25.70 -16.58
CA GLU A 436 26.76 -27.02 -17.19
C GLU A 436 26.02 -27.06 -18.54
N ALA A 437 24.81 -26.49 -18.61
CA ALA A 437 24.02 -26.44 -19.83
C ALA A 437 24.70 -25.65 -20.95
N SER A 438 25.47 -24.60 -20.61
CA SER A 438 26.15 -23.74 -21.58
C SER A 438 27.63 -24.05 -21.80
N LYS A 439 28.17 -25.13 -21.20
CA LYS A 439 29.63 -25.39 -21.21
C LYS A 439 30.25 -25.53 -22.61
N ASN A 440 29.43 -25.94 -23.58
CA ASN A 440 29.83 -26.15 -24.98
C ASN A 440 29.16 -25.13 -25.93
N GLY A 441 28.71 -23.99 -25.40
CA GLY A 441 27.84 -23.04 -26.10
C GLY A 441 26.37 -23.24 -25.77
N THR A 442 25.55 -22.26 -26.13
CA THR A 442 24.09 -22.27 -25.95
C THR A 442 23.40 -23.07 -27.06
N LEU A 443 22.16 -23.51 -26.83
CA LEU A 443 21.38 -24.27 -27.82
C LEU A 443 21.00 -23.43 -29.05
N ASP A 444 20.91 -22.11 -28.89
CA ASP A 444 20.67 -21.18 -29.99
C ASP A 444 21.95 -20.75 -30.73
N GLY A 445 23.12 -21.18 -30.24
CA GLY A 445 24.43 -20.90 -30.84
C GLY A 445 24.90 -19.45 -30.70
N ARG A 446 24.22 -18.61 -29.92
CA ARG A 446 24.58 -17.20 -29.70
C ARG A 446 25.49 -17.01 -28.50
N ASP A 447 26.26 -15.91 -28.51
CA ASP A 447 26.97 -15.49 -27.29
C ASP A 447 25.95 -14.97 -26.26
N HIS A 448 26.10 -15.41 -25.01
CA HIS A 448 25.15 -15.15 -23.93
C HIS A 448 25.90 -14.69 -22.67
N PRO A 449 26.40 -13.44 -22.66
CA PRO A 449 27.27 -12.94 -21.59
C PRO A 449 26.60 -12.93 -20.21
N GLY A 450 25.27 -12.84 -20.14
CA GLY A 450 24.53 -12.82 -18.89
C GLY A 450 24.56 -14.13 -18.10
N LEU A 451 24.91 -15.27 -18.72
CA LEU A 451 25.17 -16.53 -18.01
C LEU A 451 26.32 -16.44 -17.01
N LYS A 452 27.21 -15.46 -17.18
CA LYS A 452 28.35 -15.20 -16.27
C LYS A 452 28.01 -14.21 -15.16
N ARG A 453 26.80 -13.62 -15.15
CA ARG A 453 26.40 -12.64 -14.13
C ARG A 453 25.98 -13.35 -12.85
N SER A 454 26.49 -12.85 -11.72
CA SER A 454 26.08 -13.26 -10.38
C SER A 454 25.00 -12.36 -9.78
N LYS A 455 24.78 -11.17 -10.36
CA LYS A 455 23.87 -10.14 -9.84
C LYS A 455 23.20 -9.35 -10.97
N GLY A 456 21.96 -8.93 -10.76
CA GLY A 456 21.29 -7.94 -11.61
C GLY A 456 19.83 -7.77 -11.24
N TYR A 457 19.12 -6.98 -12.03
CA TYR A 457 17.71 -6.71 -11.80
C TYR A 457 16.83 -7.92 -12.16
N ILE A 458 15.65 -7.96 -11.56
CA ILE A 458 14.55 -8.83 -11.98
C ILE A 458 13.55 -7.95 -12.72
N GLY A 459 12.94 -8.42 -13.79
CA GLY A 459 12.05 -7.58 -14.59
C GLY A 459 11.18 -8.36 -15.55
N PHE A 460 10.26 -7.65 -16.20
CA PHE A 460 9.43 -8.20 -17.27
C PHE A 460 9.88 -7.61 -18.61
N LEU A 461 10.20 -8.51 -19.54
CA LEU A 461 10.79 -8.26 -20.84
C LEU A 461 9.68 -8.20 -21.89
N GLY A 462 9.08 -7.01 -22.06
CA GLY A 462 7.88 -6.85 -22.88
C GLY A 462 8.12 -7.06 -24.37
N HIS A 463 7.27 -7.86 -25.03
CA HIS A 463 7.31 -8.09 -26.48
C HIS A 463 6.05 -7.59 -27.22
N GLY A 464 5.52 -6.44 -26.81
CA GLY A 464 4.41 -5.79 -27.52
C GLY A 464 3.05 -6.49 -27.37
N SER A 465 2.91 -7.37 -26.38
CA SER A 465 1.66 -8.07 -26.06
C SER A 465 0.98 -7.51 -24.82
N GLU A 466 -0.35 -7.64 -24.77
CA GLU A 466 -1.13 -7.39 -23.56
C GLU A 466 -1.11 -8.63 -22.67
N LEU A 467 -0.91 -8.45 -21.36
CA LEU A 467 -1.02 -9.49 -20.35
C LEU A 467 -1.07 -8.85 -18.96
N LYS A 468 -1.21 -9.67 -17.92
CA LYS A 468 -1.30 -9.18 -16.55
C LYS A 468 -0.43 -10.00 -15.62
N PHE A 469 0.09 -9.35 -14.58
CA PHE A 469 0.80 -9.96 -13.46
C PHE A 469 0.14 -9.58 -12.14
N ARG A 470 0.27 -10.45 -11.13
CA ARG A 470 -0.12 -10.13 -9.75
C ARG A 470 0.64 -10.99 -8.75
N ASN A 471 0.47 -10.70 -7.47
CA ASN A 471 1.14 -11.40 -6.37
C ASN A 471 2.64 -11.52 -6.66
N ILE A 472 3.33 -10.44 -6.98
CA ILE A 472 4.75 -10.50 -7.33
C ILE A 472 5.56 -10.40 -6.04
N ARG A 473 6.24 -11.47 -5.62
CA ARG A 473 6.99 -11.51 -4.36
C ARG A 473 8.33 -12.20 -4.50
N ILE A 474 9.24 -11.85 -3.61
CA ILE A 474 10.59 -12.39 -3.58
C ILE A 474 11.03 -12.73 -2.17
N LYS A 475 11.74 -13.83 -2.03
CA LYS A 475 12.59 -14.12 -0.88
C LYS A 475 14.02 -13.96 -1.33
N ASP A 476 14.67 -12.93 -0.81
CA ASP A 476 16.09 -12.70 -1.06
C ASP A 476 16.91 -13.74 -0.28
N LEU A 477 17.84 -14.42 -0.98
CA LEU A 477 18.75 -15.40 -0.41
C LEU A 477 20.20 -14.91 -0.42
N SER A 478 20.41 -13.64 -0.77
CA SER A 478 21.71 -12.95 -0.79
C SER A 478 22.21 -12.70 0.64
N ASN A 479 22.63 -13.76 1.34
CA ASN A 479 23.35 -13.64 2.62
C ASN A 479 24.85 -13.42 2.41
#